data_AF-A0A9E4BER9-F1
#
_entry.id   AF-A0A9E4BER9-F1
#
_cell.length_a   1.000
_cell.length_b   1.000
_cell.length_c   1.000
_cell.angle_alpha   90.00
_cell.angle_beta   90.00
_cell.angle_gamma   90.00
#
_symmetry.space_group_name_H-M   'P 1'
#
loop_
_entity.id
_entity.type
_entity.pdbx_description
1 polymer ?
#
loop_
_entity_poly.entity_id
_entity_poly.type
_entity_poly.pdbx_seq_one_letter_code
_entity_poly.pdbx_strand_id
1 'polypeptide(L)'
;MTEYFLQITLQSPLTSAAGEGRVGVVDRDIAFDDLGLPILPGRRIKGLWREAYRDVADAWALCDESPMPVAHIFGNSGQGNARLYVANAELQEASSLREWLRYLQYNKKLSPDGVVEHFASVRAQTAIDRRTGAALENTLRLTRTLKADLVFQARVRFFEPPDNTLLNALSLGAAALQHMGTARTRGLGKVSCRLLACGKNGQCRDLTDEVLDKNALPSITQTASDQPAQTSKAHVTPSFRSTCTVPTYILRYRIVLTAPAVIPTVEGDPNTVVTRRDIPGSNIWGAAAWHYLSQPNHTPEDDTFRHAFLDGGLRFLTAYPEADDPEVYNGMPQRLIPIPHSIRKFKKDEKLMDFVKQLPGEDPIKRLDRRYAIISKGRLATQAVKTELNYHHARAKDRSKGRALGAEVPDGGAFFTYEAIEAGQS
;
A
#
# COMPACT_ATOMS: atom_id res chain seq x y z
N MET A 1 -33.48 7.23 -8.48
CA MET A 1 -32.70 8.21 -7.72
C MET A 1 -31.26 7.97 -8.11
N THR A 2 -30.60 8.99 -8.65
CA THR A 2 -29.18 8.91 -9.01
C THR A 2 -28.36 8.85 -7.73
N GLU A 3 -27.41 7.92 -7.66
CA GLU A 3 -26.48 7.84 -6.55
C GLU A 3 -25.15 8.46 -6.95
N TYR A 4 -24.50 9.17 -6.04
CA TYR A 4 -23.23 9.83 -6.29
C TYR A 4 -22.14 9.22 -5.43
N PHE A 5 -20.96 9.02 -6.02
CA PHE A 5 -19.81 8.42 -5.35
C PHE A 5 -18.54 9.20 -5.66
N LEU A 6 -17.73 9.47 -4.65
CA LEU A 6 -16.34 9.83 -4.86
C LEU A 6 -15.53 8.53 -4.89
N GLN A 7 -15.04 8.16 -6.07
CA GLN A 7 -14.10 7.07 -6.24
C GLN A 7 -12.68 7.58 -5.97
N ILE A 8 -11.90 6.80 -5.22
CA ILE A 8 -10.53 7.12 -4.83
C ILE A 8 -9.65 5.91 -5.15
N THR A 9 -8.76 6.06 -6.12
CA THR A 9 -7.78 5.03 -6.49
C THR A 9 -6.43 5.35 -5.88
N LEU A 10 -5.87 4.41 -5.11
CA LEU A 10 -4.55 4.58 -4.50
C LEU A 10 -3.46 4.32 -5.54
N GLN A 11 -2.80 5.36 -6.03
CA GLN A 11 -1.69 5.23 -6.98
C GLN A 11 -0.34 4.95 -6.30
N SER A 12 -0.29 5.12 -4.99
CA SER A 12 0.84 4.77 -4.14
C SER A 12 0.33 4.31 -2.77
N PRO A 13 1.19 3.67 -1.95
CA PRO A 13 0.79 3.24 -0.62
C PRO A 13 0.31 4.42 0.24
N LEU A 14 -0.79 4.23 0.99
CA LEU A 14 -1.46 5.30 1.75
C LEU A 14 -1.46 5.02 3.26
N THR A 15 -1.02 6.01 4.04
CA THR A 15 -1.28 6.06 5.49
C THR A 15 -2.32 7.13 5.77
N SER A 16 -3.58 6.71 5.83
CA SER A 16 -4.69 7.54 6.30
C SER A 16 -4.80 7.40 7.81
N ALA A 17 -4.33 8.39 8.56
CA ALA A 17 -4.35 8.33 10.01
C ALA A 17 -5.78 8.04 10.52
N ALA A 18 -5.97 6.99 11.33
CA ALA A 18 -7.28 6.55 11.82
C ALA A 18 -8.01 7.61 12.67
N GLY A 19 -7.28 8.60 13.23
CA GLY A 19 -7.84 9.62 14.12
C GLY A 19 -7.81 9.19 15.59
N GLU A 20 -7.78 7.88 15.83
CA GLU A 20 -7.53 7.25 17.14
C GLU A 20 -6.47 6.16 16.94
N GLY A 21 -5.48 6.08 17.82
CA GLY A 21 -4.44 5.05 17.75
C GLY A 21 -4.93 3.74 18.38
N ARG A 22 -4.77 2.60 17.70
CA ARG A 22 -4.79 1.31 18.38
C ARG A 22 -3.54 1.24 19.27
N VAL A 23 -3.74 1.04 20.57
CA VAL A 23 -2.63 0.90 21.54
C VAL A 23 -1.84 -0.37 21.21
N GLY A 24 -0.51 -0.24 21.05
CA GLY A 24 0.41 -1.35 21.26
C GLY A 24 1.18 -1.92 20.05
N VAL A 25 0.93 -1.51 18.80
CA VAL A 25 1.67 -2.08 17.64
C VAL A 25 2.15 -1.05 16.61
N VAL A 26 1.47 0.08 16.43
CA VAL A 26 1.80 1.04 15.36
C VAL A 26 1.53 2.47 15.82
N ASP A 27 2.48 3.39 15.60
CA ASP A 27 2.33 4.80 15.99
C ASP A 27 1.29 5.53 15.12
N ARG A 28 1.19 5.13 13.85
CA ARG A 28 0.22 5.66 12.89
C ARG A 28 -0.52 4.52 12.23
N ASP A 29 -1.80 4.40 12.55
CA ASP A 29 -2.65 3.34 12.02
C ASP A 29 -3.69 3.84 11.02
N ILE A 30 -4.31 2.90 10.32
CA ILE A 30 -5.42 3.08 9.39
C ILE A 30 -6.70 2.53 10.06
N ALA A 31 -7.86 3.09 9.72
CA ALA A 31 -9.12 2.58 10.21
C ALA A 31 -9.50 1.28 9.47
N PHE A 32 -9.99 0.29 10.21
CA PHE A 32 -10.51 -0.98 9.68
C PHE A 32 -11.87 -1.27 10.30
N ASP A 33 -12.73 -1.97 9.57
CA ASP A 33 -13.97 -2.52 10.14
C ASP A 33 -13.70 -3.76 11.00
N ASP A 34 -14.77 -4.32 11.56
CA ASP A 34 -14.78 -5.53 12.39
C ASP A 34 -14.27 -6.77 11.65
N LEU A 35 -14.38 -6.79 10.32
CA LEU A 35 -13.89 -7.87 9.46
C LEU A 35 -12.43 -7.67 9.02
N GLY A 36 -11.82 -6.53 9.35
CA GLY A 36 -10.45 -6.17 8.97
C GLY A 36 -10.34 -5.52 7.59
N LEU A 37 -11.45 -5.09 6.97
CA LEU A 37 -11.43 -4.34 5.71
C LEU A 37 -11.06 -2.88 5.99
N PRO A 38 -10.21 -2.25 5.15
CA PRO A 38 -9.81 -0.87 5.34
C PRO A 38 -10.96 0.11 5.12
N ILE A 39 -10.97 1.18 5.92
CA ILE A 39 -11.92 2.28 5.83
C ILE A 39 -11.14 3.60 5.70
N LEU A 40 -11.58 4.46 4.76
CA LEU A 40 -11.16 5.86 4.73
C LEU A 40 -12.25 6.75 5.34
N PRO A 41 -11.99 7.46 6.46
CA PRO A 41 -13.03 8.25 7.12
C PRO A 41 -13.58 9.37 6.25
N GLY A 42 -14.91 9.41 6.09
CA GLY A 42 -15.62 10.37 5.23
C GLY A 42 -15.36 11.82 5.63
N ARG A 43 -15.21 12.09 6.93
CA ARG A 43 -14.83 13.41 7.47
C ARG A 43 -13.48 13.89 6.94
N ARG A 44 -12.48 13.00 6.87
CA ARG A 44 -11.15 13.37 6.34
C ARG A 44 -11.20 13.58 4.84
N ILE A 45 -11.92 12.70 4.12
CA ILE A 45 -12.12 12.84 2.68
C ILE A 45 -12.77 14.18 2.36
N LYS A 46 -13.85 14.54 3.06
CA LYS A 46 -14.53 15.83 2.89
C LYS A 46 -13.59 17.01 3.17
N GLY A 47 -12.72 16.90 4.17
CA GLY A 47 -11.72 17.94 4.46
C GLY A 47 -10.69 18.11 3.35
N LEU A 48 -10.14 17.01 2.84
CA LEU A 48 -9.17 17.01 1.74
C LEU A 48 -9.79 17.49 0.42
N TRP A 49 -11.03 17.08 0.15
CA TRP A 49 -11.76 17.52 -1.05
C TRP A 49 -12.09 19.01 -0.98
N ARG A 50 -12.43 19.52 0.21
CA ARG A 50 -12.61 20.97 0.46
C ARG A 50 -11.34 21.76 0.21
N GLU A 51 -10.19 21.26 0.65
CA GLU A 51 -8.87 21.87 0.44
C GLU A 51 -8.51 21.87 -1.05
N ALA A 52 -8.60 20.73 -1.72
CA ALA A 52 -8.33 20.61 -3.15
C ALA A 52 -9.22 21.53 -4.01
N TYR A 53 -10.52 21.63 -3.69
CA TYR A 53 -11.41 22.57 -4.39
C TYR A 53 -11.09 24.03 -4.08
N ARG A 54 -10.63 24.35 -2.86
CA ARG A 54 -10.20 25.71 -2.53
C ARG A 54 -9.02 26.13 -3.39
N ASP A 55 -8.02 25.27 -3.54
CA ASP A 55 -6.86 25.57 -4.39
C ASP A 55 -7.29 25.86 -5.84
N VAL A 56 -8.24 25.06 -6.37
CA VAL A 56 -8.84 25.31 -7.69
C VAL A 56 -9.59 26.65 -7.72
N ALA A 57 -10.43 26.93 -6.74
CA ALA A 57 -11.22 28.17 -6.69
C ALA A 57 -10.32 29.40 -6.58
N ASP A 58 -9.27 29.35 -5.76
CA ASP A 58 -8.30 30.44 -5.60
C ASP A 58 -7.56 30.68 -6.93
N ALA A 59 -7.13 29.61 -7.61
CA ALA A 59 -6.51 29.72 -8.94
C ALA A 59 -7.47 30.27 -10.00
N TRP A 60 -8.75 29.89 -9.95
CA TRP A 60 -9.76 30.35 -10.90
C TRP A 60 -10.08 31.84 -10.70
N ALA A 61 -10.13 32.29 -9.44
CA ALA A 61 -10.34 33.70 -9.10
C ALA A 61 -9.19 34.60 -9.59
N LEU A 62 -7.95 34.08 -9.67
CA LEU A 62 -6.83 34.80 -10.27
C LEU A 62 -6.98 35.01 -11.80
N CYS A 63 -7.89 34.27 -12.44
CA CYS A 63 -8.21 34.38 -13.86
C CYS A 63 -9.48 35.21 -14.11
N ASP A 64 -9.88 36.09 -13.17
CA ASP A 64 -11.08 36.94 -13.23
C ASP A 64 -12.42 36.18 -13.33
N GLU A 65 -12.42 34.91 -12.93
CA GLU A 65 -13.60 34.07 -12.90
C GLU A 65 -14.21 34.02 -11.49
N SER A 66 -15.51 33.73 -11.40
CA SER A 66 -16.23 33.68 -10.12
C SER A 66 -16.63 32.24 -9.75
N PRO A 67 -15.73 31.44 -9.15
CA PRO A 67 -16.05 30.07 -8.74
C PRO A 67 -17.10 30.03 -7.63
N MET A 68 -17.78 28.89 -7.49
CA MET A 68 -18.71 28.67 -6.39
C MET A 68 -17.97 28.75 -5.03
N PRO A 69 -18.45 29.53 -4.05
CA PRO A 69 -17.77 29.65 -2.77
C PRO A 69 -17.61 28.29 -2.07
N VAL A 70 -16.40 27.98 -1.59
CA VAL A 70 -16.07 26.73 -0.88
C VAL A 70 -17.02 26.49 0.30
N ALA A 71 -17.40 27.55 1.01
CA ALA A 71 -18.33 27.50 2.15
C ALA A 71 -19.75 27.06 1.74
N HIS A 72 -20.21 27.41 0.54
CA HIS A 72 -21.52 26.98 0.03
C HIS A 72 -21.56 25.48 -0.26
N ILE A 73 -20.42 24.88 -0.61
CA ILE A 73 -20.35 23.44 -0.91
C ILE A 73 -20.16 22.63 0.37
N PHE A 74 -19.08 22.94 1.11
CA PHE A 74 -18.59 22.11 2.20
C PHE A 74 -19.01 22.59 3.59
N GLY A 75 -19.64 23.77 3.69
CA GLY A 75 -20.00 24.44 4.94
C GLY A 75 -18.83 25.20 5.57
N ASN A 76 -19.16 26.00 6.59
CA ASN A 76 -18.18 26.65 7.45
C ASN A 76 -17.78 25.74 8.61
N SER A 77 -16.56 25.89 9.10
CA SER A 77 -16.11 25.14 10.27
C SER A 77 -16.96 25.54 11.49
N GLY A 78 -17.69 24.58 12.06
CA GLY A 78 -18.55 24.83 13.24
C GLY A 78 -19.98 25.30 12.94
N GLN A 79 -20.35 25.56 11.69
CA GLN A 79 -21.73 25.89 11.30
C GLN A 79 -22.28 24.85 10.32
N GLY A 80 -23.41 24.23 10.64
CA GLY A 80 -23.98 23.04 9.99
C GLY A 80 -24.50 23.19 8.55
N ASN A 81 -24.03 24.16 7.77
CA ASN A 81 -24.63 24.56 6.49
C ASN A 81 -23.99 23.89 5.26
N ALA A 82 -23.41 22.70 5.39
CA ALA A 82 -22.83 22.00 4.23
C ALA A 82 -23.93 21.42 3.33
N ARG A 83 -23.81 21.53 2.01
CA ARG A 83 -24.80 20.97 1.05
C ARG A 83 -24.69 19.46 0.85
N LEU A 84 -23.60 18.86 1.33
CA LEU A 84 -23.33 17.44 1.15
C LEU A 84 -22.77 16.73 2.40
N TYR A 85 -23.07 15.45 2.47
CA TYR A 85 -22.51 14.46 3.38
C TYR A 85 -21.65 13.46 2.59
N VAL A 86 -20.43 13.21 3.06
CA VAL A 86 -19.52 12.20 2.51
C VAL A 86 -19.45 11.05 3.50
N ALA A 87 -19.91 9.87 3.08
CA ALA A 87 -19.80 8.66 3.87
C ALA A 87 -18.33 8.21 3.97
N ASN A 88 -18.06 7.27 4.88
CA ASN A 88 -16.79 6.55 4.86
C ASN A 88 -16.58 5.89 3.50
N ALA A 89 -15.36 5.93 2.98
CA ALA A 89 -15.03 5.18 1.78
C ALA A 89 -14.71 3.74 2.16
N GLU A 90 -15.36 2.81 1.47
CA GLU A 90 -15.14 1.38 1.56
C GLU A 90 -14.49 0.90 0.26
N LEU A 91 -13.84 -0.27 0.26
CA LEU A 91 -13.35 -0.90 -0.98
C LEU A 91 -14.51 -1.10 -1.95
N GLN A 92 -14.26 -0.91 -3.25
CA GLN A 92 -15.28 -1.08 -4.29
C GLN A 92 -15.93 -2.47 -4.26
N GLU A 93 -15.16 -3.49 -3.91
CA GLU A 93 -15.56 -4.90 -3.78
C GLU A 93 -16.01 -5.30 -2.36
N ALA A 94 -16.11 -4.34 -1.42
CA ALA A 94 -16.37 -4.63 -0.01
C ALA A 94 -17.65 -5.44 0.21
N SER A 95 -18.74 -5.13 -0.49
CA SER A 95 -20.02 -5.84 -0.34
C SER A 95 -19.88 -7.35 -0.60
N SER A 96 -19.21 -7.72 -1.70
CA SER A 96 -18.98 -9.13 -2.05
C SER A 96 -17.97 -9.80 -1.10
N LEU A 97 -16.92 -9.08 -0.68
CA LEU A 97 -15.93 -9.61 0.26
C LEU A 97 -16.54 -9.90 1.63
N ARG A 98 -17.44 -9.04 2.13
CA ARG A 98 -18.02 -9.17 3.48
C ARG A 98 -18.73 -10.51 3.69
N GLU A 99 -19.44 -11.02 2.69
CA GLU A 99 -20.11 -12.33 2.78
C GLU A 99 -19.11 -13.47 2.98
N TRP A 100 -18.06 -13.51 2.16
CA TRP A 100 -17.00 -14.51 2.26
C TRP A 100 -16.20 -14.39 3.56
N LEU A 101 -15.85 -13.17 3.96
CA LEU A 101 -15.09 -12.93 5.19
C LEU A 101 -15.86 -13.37 6.43
N ARG A 102 -17.17 -13.07 6.51
CA ARG A 102 -18.02 -13.55 7.60
C ARG A 102 -18.03 -15.08 7.67
N TYR A 103 -18.20 -15.76 6.55
CA TYR A 103 -18.15 -17.22 6.51
C TYR A 103 -16.79 -17.78 6.97
N LEU A 104 -15.68 -17.24 6.45
CA LEU A 104 -14.33 -17.72 6.79
C LEU A 104 -13.96 -17.44 8.25
N GLN A 105 -14.37 -16.29 8.79
CA GLN A 105 -14.11 -15.91 10.18
C GLN A 105 -14.98 -16.72 11.15
N TYR A 106 -16.26 -16.94 10.83
CA TYR A 106 -17.16 -17.80 11.61
C TYR A 106 -16.58 -19.22 11.75
N ASN A 107 -16.03 -19.77 10.66
CA ASN A 107 -15.39 -21.08 10.64
C ASN A 107 -13.94 -21.08 11.14
N LYS A 108 -13.46 -19.97 11.72
CA LYS A 108 -12.09 -19.80 12.24
C LYS A 108 -10.99 -20.16 11.23
N LYS A 109 -11.24 -19.93 9.93
CA LYS A 109 -10.29 -20.22 8.84
C LYS A 109 -9.41 -19.02 8.46
N LEU A 110 -9.87 -17.81 8.80
CA LEU A 110 -9.22 -16.52 8.58
C LEU A 110 -9.54 -15.60 9.76
N SER A 111 -8.56 -14.85 10.27
CA SER A 111 -8.77 -13.83 11.30
C SER A 111 -8.92 -12.43 10.68
N PRO A 112 -9.56 -11.46 11.37
CA PRO A 112 -9.56 -10.06 10.95
C PRO A 112 -8.15 -9.51 10.71
N ASP A 113 -7.19 -9.83 11.57
CA ASP A 113 -5.79 -9.40 11.39
C ASP A 113 -5.16 -9.96 10.10
N GLY A 114 -5.51 -11.20 9.72
CA GLY A 114 -5.09 -11.76 8.44
C GLY A 114 -5.68 -11.03 7.22
N VAL A 115 -6.86 -10.42 7.37
CA VAL A 115 -7.44 -9.53 6.35
C VAL A 115 -6.69 -8.20 6.33
N VAL A 116 -6.38 -7.64 7.49
CA VAL A 116 -5.59 -6.40 7.60
C VAL A 116 -4.22 -6.56 6.94
N GLU A 117 -3.50 -7.65 7.18
CA GLU A 117 -2.20 -7.97 6.54
C GLU A 117 -2.30 -8.16 5.02
N HIS A 118 -3.48 -8.55 4.53
CA HIS A 118 -3.71 -8.65 3.09
C HIS A 118 -3.75 -7.27 2.44
N PHE A 119 -4.41 -6.27 3.05
CA PHE A 119 -4.57 -4.94 2.47
C PHE A 119 -3.48 -3.93 2.87
N ALA A 120 -2.78 -4.18 3.98
CA ALA A 120 -1.85 -3.24 4.58
C ALA A 120 -0.49 -3.88 4.91
N SER A 121 0.50 -3.02 5.12
CA SER A 121 1.84 -3.40 5.60
C SER A 121 2.30 -2.41 6.66
N VAL A 122 3.15 -2.84 7.58
CA VAL A 122 3.78 -1.95 8.56
C VAL A 122 5.17 -1.57 8.05
N ARG A 123 5.48 -0.28 8.10
CA ARG A 123 6.80 0.28 7.75
C ARG A 123 7.46 0.84 9.00
N ALA A 124 8.71 0.48 9.24
CA ALA A 124 9.55 1.07 10.25
C ALA A 124 10.37 2.23 9.65
N GLN A 125 10.43 3.36 10.35
CA GLN A 125 11.24 4.52 9.98
C GLN A 125 11.98 5.02 11.22
N THR A 126 13.26 5.35 11.10
CA THR A 126 14.03 5.97 12.18
C THR A 126 14.85 7.12 11.61
N ALA A 127 15.18 8.12 12.42
CA ALA A 127 16.10 9.17 12.00
C ALA A 127 17.53 8.68 12.18
N ILE A 128 18.40 8.97 11.21
CA ILE A 128 19.81 8.58 11.24
C ILE A 128 20.66 9.83 11.44
N ASP A 129 21.60 9.78 12.38
CA ASP A 129 22.65 10.79 12.54
C ASP A 129 23.57 10.71 11.30
N ARG A 130 23.63 11.80 10.54
CA ARG A 130 24.41 11.87 9.29
C ARG A 130 25.91 11.75 9.50
N ARG A 131 26.43 12.10 10.69
CA ARG A 131 27.86 12.06 10.99
C ARG A 131 28.31 10.66 11.43
N THR A 132 27.49 9.99 12.24
CA THR A 132 27.87 8.70 12.86
C THR A 132 27.26 7.50 12.14
N GLY A 133 26.22 7.70 11.32
CA GLY A 133 25.44 6.63 10.69
C GLY A 133 24.55 5.87 11.67
N ALA A 134 24.53 6.25 12.95
CA ALA A 134 23.73 5.62 13.98
C ALA A 134 22.28 6.13 13.98
N ALA A 135 21.34 5.30 14.42
CA ALA A 135 19.97 5.74 14.65
C ALA A 135 19.89 6.71 15.84
N LEU A 136 19.14 7.80 15.68
CA LEU A 136 18.86 8.74 16.75
C LEU A 136 17.89 8.14 17.77
N GLU A 137 18.17 8.37 19.04
CA GLU A 137 17.36 7.87 20.15
C GLU A 137 15.89 8.32 20.04
N ASN A 138 14.97 7.39 20.34
CA ASN A 138 13.53 7.64 20.37
C ASN A 138 12.88 8.13 19.05
N THR A 139 13.57 7.95 17.92
CA THR A 139 13.07 8.37 16.60
C THR A 139 12.43 7.26 15.77
N LEU A 140 12.46 6.01 16.24
CA LEU A 140 11.78 4.90 15.58
C LEU A 140 10.26 5.16 15.56
N ARG A 141 9.66 5.00 14.38
CA ARG A 141 8.24 5.14 14.10
C ARG A 141 7.76 3.98 13.25
N LEU A 142 6.75 3.28 13.72
CA LEU A 142 6.04 2.25 12.98
C LEU A 142 4.79 2.88 12.37
N THR A 143 4.61 2.72 11.06
CA THR A 143 3.48 3.30 10.32
C THR A 143 2.82 2.24 9.46
N ARG A 144 1.52 2.02 9.65
CA ARG A 144 0.75 1.14 8.79
C ARG A 144 0.41 1.86 7.50
N THR A 145 0.56 1.17 6.37
CA THR A 145 0.36 1.71 5.03
C THR A 145 -0.47 0.74 4.22
N LEU A 146 -1.60 1.21 3.67
CA LEU A 146 -2.37 0.48 2.67
C LEU A 146 -1.54 0.26 1.42
N LYS A 147 -1.71 -0.89 0.77
CA LYS A 147 -1.09 -1.17 -0.53
C LYS A 147 -1.66 -0.24 -1.60
N ALA A 148 -0.88 0.00 -2.65
CA ALA A 148 -1.35 0.71 -3.83
C ALA A 148 -2.37 -0.15 -4.61
N ASP A 149 -2.99 0.44 -5.63
CA ASP A 149 -3.96 -0.15 -6.55
C ASP A 149 -5.29 -0.57 -5.91
N LEU A 150 -5.56 -0.13 -4.67
CA LEU A 150 -6.87 -0.26 -4.04
C LEU A 150 -7.81 0.85 -4.50
N VAL A 151 -9.06 0.50 -4.77
CA VAL A 151 -10.11 1.44 -5.19
C VAL A 151 -11.16 1.53 -4.09
N PHE A 152 -11.36 2.74 -3.58
CA PHE A 152 -12.36 3.06 -2.56
C PHE A 152 -13.51 3.86 -3.17
N GLN A 153 -14.70 3.70 -2.61
CA GLN A 153 -15.88 4.47 -2.97
C GLN A 153 -16.52 5.08 -1.72
N ALA A 154 -16.60 6.41 -1.68
CA ALA A 154 -17.34 7.15 -0.66
C ALA A 154 -18.66 7.61 -1.24
N ARG A 155 -19.78 7.17 -0.66
CA ARG A 155 -21.11 7.64 -1.07
C ARG A 155 -21.27 9.13 -0.72
N VAL A 156 -21.66 9.94 -1.70
CA VAL A 156 -21.96 11.36 -1.54
C VAL A 156 -23.47 11.54 -1.53
N ARG A 157 -23.98 12.16 -0.48
CA ARG A 157 -25.41 12.48 -0.32
C ARG A 157 -25.57 13.99 -0.26
N PHE A 158 -26.53 14.51 -1.01
CA PHE A 158 -26.88 15.92 -0.99
C PHE A 158 -28.15 16.13 -0.17
N PHE A 159 -28.19 17.22 0.58
CA PHE A 159 -29.40 17.58 1.34
C PHE A 159 -30.49 18.16 0.44
N GLU A 160 -30.10 18.73 -0.70
CA GLU A 160 -30.96 19.21 -1.78
C GLU A 160 -30.50 18.60 -3.11
N PRO A 161 -31.36 18.47 -4.12
CA PRO A 161 -30.94 18.04 -5.46
C PRO A 161 -29.79 18.93 -5.98
N PRO A 162 -28.64 18.36 -6.36
CA PRO A 162 -27.50 19.15 -6.83
C PRO A 162 -27.78 19.72 -8.22
N ASP A 163 -27.45 20.99 -8.42
CA ASP A 163 -27.40 21.61 -9.74
C ASP A 163 -26.06 21.31 -10.46
N ASN A 164 -25.99 21.61 -11.75
CA ASN A 164 -24.79 21.35 -12.56
C ASN A 164 -23.57 22.16 -12.08
N THR A 165 -23.77 23.37 -11.54
CA THR A 165 -22.68 24.22 -11.06
C THR A 165 -21.99 23.58 -9.85
N LEU A 166 -22.77 23.06 -8.90
CA LEU A 166 -22.29 22.31 -7.74
C LEU A 166 -21.58 21.02 -8.17
N LEU A 167 -22.14 20.27 -9.12
CA LEU A 167 -21.51 19.05 -9.63
C LEU A 167 -20.18 19.36 -10.32
N ASN A 168 -20.10 20.41 -11.13
CA ASN A 168 -18.86 20.82 -11.79
C ASN A 168 -17.78 21.22 -10.78
N ALA A 169 -18.13 22.01 -9.77
CA ALA A 169 -17.21 22.38 -8.70
C ALA A 169 -16.67 21.15 -7.95
N LEU A 170 -17.54 20.21 -7.60
CA LEU A 170 -17.15 18.96 -6.95
C LEU A 170 -16.27 18.08 -7.84
N SER A 171 -16.59 17.97 -9.14
CA SER A 171 -15.78 17.26 -10.13
C SER A 171 -14.36 17.84 -10.24
N LEU A 172 -14.23 19.18 -10.34
CA LEU A 172 -12.91 19.83 -10.37
C LEU A 172 -12.13 19.61 -9.07
N GLY A 173 -12.80 19.71 -7.93
CA GLY A 173 -12.18 19.39 -6.63
C GLY A 173 -11.74 17.92 -6.54
N ALA A 174 -12.47 16.99 -7.17
CA ALA A 174 -12.08 15.58 -7.22
C ALA A 174 -10.83 15.39 -8.09
N ALA A 175 -10.79 16.01 -9.28
CA ALA A 175 -9.61 15.98 -10.15
C ALA A 175 -8.35 16.56 -9.48
N ALA A 176 -8.51 17.64 -8.71
CA ALA A 176 -7.42 18.30 -8.00
C ALA A 176 -6.92 17.52 -6.76
N LEU A 177 -7.74 16.64 -6.18
CA LEU A 177 -7.36 15.83 -5.03
C LEU A 177 -6.43 14.68 -5.47
N GLN A 178 -5.13 14.97 -5.53
CA GLN A 178 -4.10 14.02 -5.99
C GLN A 178 -3.27 13.41 -4.85
N HIS A 179 -3.41 13.93 -3.63
CA HIS A 179 -2.66 13.43 -2.48
C HIS A 179 -3.51 13.35 -1.20
N MET A 180 -3.36 12.25 -0.47
CA MET A 180 -4.06 11.97 0.79
C MET A 180 -3.10 11.45 1.87
N GLY A 181 -3.55 11.48 3.12
CA GLY A 181 -2.80 10.91 4.23
C GLY A 181 -1.53 11.68 4.58
N THR A 182 -0.55 10.95 5.11
CA THR A 182 0.67 11.52 5.72
C THR A 182 1.94 11.05 5.00
N ALA A 183 3.06 11.74 5.24
CA ALA A 183 4.35 11.50 4.58
C ALA A 183 4.30 11.61 3.03
N ARG A 184 3.54 12.59 2.54
CA ARG A 184 3.36 12.90 1.11
C ARG A 184 4.69 13.18 0.40
N THR A 185 5.59 13.88 1.07
CA THR A 185 6.95 14.20 0.57
C THR A 185 7.90 13.00 0.54
N ARG A 186 7.46 11.83 1.02
CA ARG A 186 8.24 10.58 1.03
C ARG A 186 7.62 9.50 0.10
N GLY A 187 6.86 9.94 -0.90
CA GLY A 187 6.26 9.06 -1.91
C GLY A 187 5.04 8.26 -1.45
N LEU A 188 4.39 8.68 -0.35
CA LEU A 188 3.13 8.07 0.12
C LEU A 188 1.92 8.91 -0.28
N GLY A 189 0.78 8.24 -0.47
CA GLY A 189 -0.53 8.87 -0.52
C GLY A 189 -0.88 9.60 -1.82
N LYS A 190 -0.16 9.39 -2.92
CA LYS A 190 -0.64 9.73 -4.27
C LYS A 190 -1.93 8.95 -4.59
N VAL A 191 -2.96 9.66 -5.03
CA VAL A 191 -4.29 9.12 -5.36
C VAL A 191 -4.82 9.74 -6.65
N SER A 192 -5.82 9.10 -7.25
CA SER A 192 -6.68 9.70 -8.27
C SER A 192 -8.11 9.67 -7.77
N CYS A 193 -8.81 10.80 -7.84
CA CYS A 193 -10.20 10.92 -7.39
C CYS A 193 -11.13 11.30 -8.54
N ARG A 194 -12.31 10.66 -8.58
CA ARG A 194 -13.35 10.85 -9.61
C ARG A 194 -14.72 10.90 -8.96
N LEU A 195 -15.53 11.89 -9.35
CA LEU A 195 -16.94 11.98 -8.97
C LEU A 195 -17.80 11.23 -9.99
N LEU A 196 -18.53 10.22 -9.53
CA LEU A 196 -19.38 9.37 -10.36
C LEU A 196 -20.85 9.60 -10.05
N ALA A 197 -21.69 9.54 -11.07
CA ALA A 197 -23.15 9.53 -10.97
C ALA A 197 -23.71 8.22 -11.56
N CYS A 198 -24.29 7.38 -10.70
CA CYS A 198 -24.79 6.06 -11.06
C CYS A 198 -26.33 6.05 -11.10
N GLY A 199 -26.88 5.57 -12.22
CA GLY A 199 -28.31 5.37 -12.41
C GLY A 199 -28.81 4.03 -11.85
N LYS A 200 -30.14 3.86 -11.81
CA LYS A 200 -30.79 2.61 -11.34
C LYS A 200 -30.43 1.37 -12.18
N ASN A 201 -30.03 1.57 -13.43
CA ASN A 201 -29.62 0.52 -14.37
C ASN A 201 -28.16 0.07 -14.17
N GLY A 202 -27.46 0.59 -13.15
CA GLY A 202 -26.06 0.29 -12.88
C GLY A 202 -25.06 1.01 -13.80
N GLN A 203 -25.53 1.82 -14.76
CA GLN A 203 -24.64 2.67 -15.55
C GLN A 203 -24.17 3.85 -14.71
N CYS A 204 -22.86 4.00 -14.62
CA CYS A 204 -22.21 5.14 -13.97
C CYS A 204 -21.61 6.06 -15.03
N ARG A 205 -21.85 7.36 -14.86
CA ARG A 205 -21.22 8.44 -15.61
C ARG A 205 -20.10 9.04 -14.78
N ASP A 206 -18.96 9.28 -15.40
CA ASP A 206 -17.85 9.98 -14.76
C ASP A 206 -18.03 11.49 -14.96
N LEU A 207 -18.49 12.17 -13.91
CA LEU A 207 -18.71 13.62 -13.95
C LEU A 207 -17.40 14.39 -13.96
N THR A 208 -16.28 13.77 -13.60
CA THR A 208 -14.96 14.41 -13.60
C THR A 208 -14.41 14.45 -15.01
N ASP A 209 -14.41 13.31 -15.70
CA ASP A 209 -14.03 13.24 -17.11
C ASP A 209 -14.94 14.15 -17.95
N GLU A 210 -16.26 14.15 -17.74
CA GLU A 210 -17.18 15.04 -18.47
C GLU A 210 -16.85 16.54 -18.31
N VAL A 211 -16.33 16.96 -17.16
CA VAL A 211 -15.99 18.37 -16.90
C VAL A 211 -14.63 18.71 -17.49
N LEU A 212 -13.65 17.81 -17.39
CA LEU A 212 -12.32 18.01 -17.97
C LEU A 212 -12.34 17.96 -19.51
N ASP A 213 -13.23 17.16 -20.09
CA ASP A 213 -13.42 17.07 -21.55
C ASP A 213 -14.18 18.29 -22.11
N LYS A 214 -15.12 18.87 -21.34
CA LYS A 214 -15.90 20.06 -21.74
C LYS A 214 -15.15 21.37 -21.47
N ASN A 215 -14.37 21.41 -20.39
CA ASN A 215 -13.48 22.50 -20.05
C ASN A 215 -12.05 22.02 -20.32
N ALA A 216 -11.63 22.05 -21.59
CA ALA A 216 -10.22 22.20 -21.87
C ALA A 216 -9.77 23.43 -21.07
N LEU A 217 -8.96 23.23 -20.02
CA LEU A 217 -8.17 24.28 -19.38
C LEU A 217 -7.71 25.27 -20.47
N PRO A 218 -7.71 26.60 -20.23
CA PRO A 218 -7.26 27.57 -21.23
C PRO A 218 -5.99 27.03 -21.86
N SER A 219 -6.08 26.71 -23.15
CA SER A 219 -5.13 25.81 -23.78
C SER A 219 -3.76 26.45 -23.70
N ILE A 220 -2.89 25.93 -22.82
CA ILE A 220 -1.48 26.27 -22.88
C ILE A 220 -1.04 25.80 -24.25
N THR A 221 -0.74 26.77 -25.11
CA THR A 221 -0.39 26.55 -26.50
C THR A 221 0.96 25.85 -26.53
N GLN A 222 0.96 24.52 -26.44
CA GLN A 222 2.10 23.72 -26.86
C GLN A 222 1.92 23.45 -28.34
N THR A 223 2.67 24.19 -29.14
CA THR A 223 3.06 23.80 -30.49
C THR A 223 3.71 22.42 -30.44
N ALA A 224 2.98 21.38 -30.84
CA ALA A 224 3.51 20.27 -31.62
C ALA A 224 2.36 19.35 -32.06
N SER A 225 2.41 19.01 -33.34
CA SER A 225 1.59 18.05 -34.07
C SER A 225 1.54 16.67 -33.41
N ASP A 226 0.34 16.08 -33.28
CA ASP A 226 0.03 14.75 -33.86
C ASP A 226 -1.47 14.41 -33.75
N GLN A 227 -1.97 13.69 -34.76
CA GLN A 227 -3.39 13.43 -35.04
C GLN A 227 -4.07 12.39 -34.12
N PRO A 228 -5.42 12.40 -34.03
CA PRO A 228 -6.18 11.63 -33.04
C PRO A 228 -6.49 10.19 -33.47
N ALA A 229 -6.47 9.26 -32.50
CA ALA A 229 -6.93 7.88 -32.70
C ALA A 229 -8.33 7.65 -32.11
N GLN A 230 -9.11 6.87 -32.86
CA GLN A 230 -10.56 6.70 -32.79
C GLN A 230 -11.04 5.87 -31.58
N THR A 231 -12.20 6.25 -31.06
CA THR A 231 -12.99 5.54 -30.05
C THR A 231 -13.63 4.26 -30.58
N SER A 232 -13.53 3.14 -29.85
CA SER A 232 -14.43 1.99 -30.03
C SER A 232 -14.87 1.34 -28.71
N LYS A 233 -16.20 1.32 -28.57
CA LYS A 233 -17.16 0.64 -27.68
C LYS A 233 -16.64 -0.42 -26.69
N ALA A 234 -17.18 -0.30 -25.47
CA ALA A 234 -17.01 -1.17 -24.32
C ALA A 234 -17.54 -2.61 -24.53
N HIS A 235 -16.71 -3.57 -24.14
CA HIS A 235 -17.13 -4.86 -23.61
C HIS A 235 -16.46 -5.04 -22.24
N VAL A 236 -17.29 -5.09 -21.20
CA VAL A 236 -16.86 -5.33 -19.83
C VAL A 236 -16.54 -6.82 -19.70
N THR A 237 -15.27 -7.13 -19.48
CA THR A 237 -14.82 -8.42 -18.96
C THR A 237 -13.99 -8.11 -17.71
N PRO A 238 -14.20 -8.79 -16.57
CA PRO A 238 -13.41 -8.53 -15.38
C PRO A 238 -12.00 -9.06 -15.65
N SER A 239 -11.12 -8.19 -16.09
CA SER A 239 -9.70 -8.48 -16.17
C SER A 239 -9.00 -7.50 -15.25
N PHE A 240 -8.35 -8.07 -14.24
CA PHE A 240 -7.32 -7.42 -13.44
C PHE A 240 -6.17 -7.06 -14.40
N ARG A 241 -6.35 -6.00 -15.20
CA ARG A 241 -5.32 -5.46 -16.09
C ARG A 241 -5.06 -4.04 -15.63
N SER A 242 -3.96 -3.88 -14.91
CA SER A 242 -3.28 -2.61 -14.75
C SER A 242 -2.98 -2.08 -16.15
N THR A 243 -3.75 -1.12 -16.63
CA THR A 243 -3.48 -0.45 -17.91
C THR A 243 -2.38 0.58 -17.68
N CYS A 244 -1.14 0.09 -17.53
CA CYS A 244 0.04 0.91 -17.73
C CYS A 244 0.28 0.99 -19.24
N THR A 245 0.05 2.16 -19.83
CA THR A 245 0.22 2.44 -21.28
C THR A 245 1.68 2.64 -21.69
N VAL A 246 2.62 2.56 -20.75
CA VAL A 246 4.07 2.52 -21.03
C VAL A 246 4.45 1.05 -21.24
N PRO A 247 5.19 0.66 -22.30
CA PRO A 247 5.73 -0.69 -22.39
C PRO A 247 6.55 -0.98 -21.13
N THR A 248 6.00 -1.81 -20.25
CA THR A 248 6.67 -2.19 -19.00
C THR A 248 7.71 -3.23 -19.37
N TYR A 249 8.95 -2.79 -19.57
CA TYR A 249 10.08 -3.69 -19.73
C TYR A 249 10.36 -4.37 -18.40
N ILE A 250 10.31 -5.70 -18.39
CA ILE A 250 10.57 -6.50 -17.18
C ILE A 250 12.01 -6.98 -17.24
N LEU A 251 12.88 -6.40 -16.42
CA LEU A 251 14.22 -6.93 -16.19
C LEU A 251 14.15 -7.99 -15.08
N ARG A 252 14.58 -9.22 -15.40
CA ARG A 252 14.75 -10.28 -14.40
C ARG A 252 16.20 -10.27 -13.95
N TYR A 253 16.40 -10.26 -12.64
CA TYR A 253 17.70 -10.33 -12.01
C TYR A 253 17.63 -11.26 -10.79
N ARG A 254 18.79 -11.76 -10.38
CA ARG A 254 18.98 -12.65 -9.24
C ARG A 254 19.78 -11.90 -8.17
N ILE A 255 19.37 -11.99 -6.92
CA ILE A 255 20.14 -11.45 -5.79
C ILE A 255 20.76 -12.65 -5.09
N VAL A 256 22.08 -12.70 -4.97
CA VAL A 256 22.76 -13.73 -4.16
C VAL A 256 23.30 -13.05 -2.91
N LEU A 257 22.94 -13.58 -1.74
CA LEU A 257 23.42 -13.07 -0.47
C LEU A 257 24.88 -13.50 -0.27
N THR A 258 25.83 -12.59 -0.45
CA THR A 258 27.26 -12.88 -0.19
C THR A 258 27.62 -12.89 1.29
N ALA A 259 26.73 -12.36 2.14
CA ALA A 259 26.82 -12.34 3.59
C ALA A 259 25.41 -12.46 4.19
N PRO A 260 25.28 -12.82 5.48
CA PRO A 260 23.98 -12.91 6.13
C PRO A 260 23.20 -11.59 6.07
N ALA A 261 21.91 -11.66 5.75
CA ALA A 261 21.07 -10.47 5.54
C ALA A 261 19.96 -10.35 6.59
N VAL A 262 19.96 -9.24 7.31
CA VAL A 262 18.89 -8.89 8.27
C VAL A 262 17.88 -7.98 7.56
N ILE A 263 16.65 -8.46 7.39
CA ILE A 263 15.52 -7.74 6.84
C ILE A 263 14.46 -7.64 7.95
N PRO A 264 14.56 -6.64 8.85
CA PRO A 264 13.81 -6.63 10.09
C PRO A 264 12.28 -6.66 9.86
N THR A 265 11.58 -7.48 10.63
CA THR A 265 10.13 -7.43 10.80
C THR A 265 9.77 -6.65 12.05
N VAL A 266 8.47 -6.42 12.23
CA VAL A 266 7.90 -5.88 13.48
C VAL A 266 7.60 -7.02 14.47
N GLU A 267 7.80 -8.28 14.05
CA GLU A 267 7.64 -9.44 14.90
C GLU A 267 8.91 -9.62 15.77
N GLY A 268 8.74 -10.03 17.02
CA GLY A 268 9.85 -10.23 17.95
C GLY A 268 9.63 -9.54 19.30
N ASP A 269 10.47 -9.86 20.28
CA ASP A 269 10.55 -9.13 21.53
C ASP A 269 11.55 -7.95 21.40
N PRO A 270 11.57 -6.98 22.33
CA PRO A 270 12.45 -5.81 22.25
C PRO A 270 13.95 -6.10 22.07
N ASN A 271 14.39 -7.31 22.43
CA ASN A 271 15.78 -7.74 22.35
C ASN A 271 16.04 -8.74 21.21
N THR A 272 15.02 -9.09 20.41
CA THR A 272 15.15 -10.02 19.29
C THR A 272 14.63 -9.40 17.99
N VAL A 273 15.55 -9.13 17.06
CA VAL A 273 15.18 -8.72 15.70
C VAL A 273 14.91 -9.96 14.84
N VAL A 274 13.65 -10.15 14.43
CA VAL A 274 13.27 -11.22 13.50
C VAL A 274 13.43 -10.74 12.06
N THR A 275 13.88 -11.63 11.17
CA THR A 275 14.09 -11.29 9.74
C THR A 275 12.96 -11.81 8.86
N ARG A 276 12.60 -11.03 7.82
CA ARG A 276 11.73 -11.49 6.74
C ARG A 276 12.41 -12.64 6.01
N ARG A 277 11.60 -13.47 5.35
CA ARG A 277 12.06 -14.55 4.49
C ARG A 277 12.01 -14.19 3.00
N ASP A 278 11.76 -12.92 2.70
CA ASP A 278 11.82 -12.31 1.38
C ASP A 278 12.45 -10.93 1.51
N ILE A 279 13.01 -10.41 0.41
CA ILE A 279 13.57 -9.06 0.37
C ILE A 279 12.55 -8.15 -0.30
N PRO A 280 11.91 -7.21 0.43
CA PRO A 280 10.92 -6.32 -0.15
C PRO A 280 11.49 -5.49 -1.28
N GLY A 281 10.68 -5.24 -2.31
CA GLY A 281 11.07 -4.37 -3.42
C GLY A 281 11.54 -2.98 -2.98
N SER A 282 11.01 -2.46 -1.88
CA SER A 282 11.46 -1.19 -1.28
C SER A 282 12.89 -1.23 -0.75
N ASN A 283 13.36 -2.36 -0.23
CA ASN A 283 14.74 -2.53 0.22
C ASN A 283 15.68 -2.55 -0.98
N ILE A 284 15.29 -3.25 -2.05
CA ILE A 284 16.06 -3.31 -3.31
C ILE A 284 16.09 -1.94 -3.97
N TRP A 285 14.94 -1.26 -4.05
CA TRP A 285 14.84 0.13 -4.51
C TRP A 285 15.77 1.05 -3.72
N GLY A 286 15.80 0.94 -2.40
CA GLY A 286 16.66 1.75 -1.54
C GLY A 286 18.14 1.47 -1.77
N ALA A 287 18.54 0.20 -1.92
CA ALA A 287 19.90 -0.18 -2.24
C ALA A 287 20.33 0.32 -3.63
N ALA A 288 19.44 0.20 -4.63
CA ALA A 288 19.70 0.69 -5.99
C ALA A 288 19.81 2.22 -6.04
N ALA A 289 18.91 2.94 -5.36
CA ALA A 289 18.96 4.40 -5.26
C ALA A 289 20.24 4.88 -4.54
N TRP A 290 20.61 4.21 -3.43
CA TRP A 290 21.85 4.51 -2.72
C TRP A 290 23.07 4.28 -3.60
N HIS A 291 23.11 3.16 -4.34
CA HIS A 291 24.22 2.85 -5.24
C HIS A 291 24.32 3.87 -6.39
N TYR A 292 23.19 4.28 -6.97
CA TYR A 292 23.14 5.34 -7.99
C TYR A 292 23.72 6.65 -7.46
N LEU A 293 23.26 7.11 -6.28
CA LEU A 293 23.73 8.36 -5.67
C LEU A 293 25.16 8.31 -5.13
N SER A 294 25.72 7.11 -4.96
CA SER A 294 27.11 6.93 -4.54
C SER A 294 28.10 7.09 -5.70
N GLN A 295 27.62 7.13 -6.94
CA GLN A 295 28.46 7.32 -8.12
C GLN A 295 28.80 8.81 -8.32
N PRO A 296 29.99 9.13 -8.88
CA PRO A 296 30.36 10.51 -9.18
C PRO A 296 29.35 11.18 -10.11
N ASN A 297 29.07 12.47 -9.88
CA ASN A 297 28.16 13.29 -10.68
C ASN A 297 26.67 12.91 -10.62
N HIS A 298 26.26 12.07 -9.66
CA HIS A 298 24.86 11.77 -9.44
C HIS A 298 24.32 12.46 -8.19
N THR A 299 23.19 13.14 -8.33
CA THR A 299 22.55 13.89 -7.26
C THR A 299 21.04 13.56 -7.18
N PRO A 300 20.41 13.74 -6.01
CA PRO A 300 18.95 13.60 -5.90
C PRO A 300 18.17 14.58 -6.78
N GLU A 301 18.80 15.67 -7.22
CA GLU A 301 18.24 16.68 -8.10
C GLU A 301 18.26 16.27 -9.59
N ASP A 302 19.03 15.25 -9.98
CA ASP A 302 19.13 14.79 -11.37
C ASP A 302 17.76 14.32 -11.90
N ASP A 303 17.37 14.79 -13.09
CA ASP A 303 16.12 14.37 -13.74
C ASP A 303 16.03 12.85 -13.91
N THR A 304 17.17 12.20 -14.18
CA THR A 304 17.25 10.74 -14.32
C THR A 304 16.96 10.04 -12.98
N PHE A 305 17.51 10.55 -11.87
CA PHE A 305 17.25 10.01 -10.54
C PHE A 305 15.78 10.18 -10.16
N ARG A 306 15.25 11.39 -10.38
CA ARG A 306 13.85 11.71 -10.09
C ARG A 306 12.91 10.81 -10.87
N HIS A 307 13.12 10.68 -12.18
CA HIS A 307 12.29 9.83 -13.02
C HIS A 307 12.37 8.35 -12.61
N ALA A 308 13.58 7.84 -12.41
CA ALA A 308 13.80 6.44 -12.08
C ALA A 308 13.24 6.07 -10.70
N PHE A 309 13.53 6.86 -9.66
CA PHE A 309 13.30 6.46 -8.27
C PHE A 309 12.12 7.18 -7.60
N LEU A 310 11.78 8.40 -7.99
CA LEU A 310 10.76 9.22 -7.32
C LEU A 310 9.41 9.24 -8.06
N ASP A 311 9.44 9.30 -9.39
CA ASP A 311 8.23 9.39 -10.22
C ASP A 311 7.64 8.02 -10.57
N GLY A 312 8.32 6.94 -10.18
CA GLY A 312 7.88 5.56 -10.38
C GLY A 312 8.28 4.96 -11.73
N GLY A 313 9.30 5.50 -12.39
CA GLY A 313 9.89 4.96 -13.62
C GLY A 313 10.51 3.57 -13.42
N LEU A 314 11.12 3.31 -12.26
CA LEU A 314 11.53 1.97 -11.83
C LEU A 314 10.62 1.43 -10.72
N ARG A 315 10.20 0.17 -10.89
CA ARG A 315 9.40 -0.55 -9.90
C ARG A 315 10.07 -1.86 -9.56
N PHE A 316 10.43 -2.01 -8.29
CA PHE A 316 11.06 -3.22 -7.77
C PHE A 316 9.99 -4.10 -7.14
N LEU A 317 9.86 -5.32 -7.64
CA LEU A 317 9.05 -6.36 -7.00
C LEU A 317 9.83 -6.98 -5.84
N THR A 318 9.12 -7.59 -4.90
CA THR A 318 9.73 -8.41 -3.85
C THR A 318 10.58 -9.52 -4.46
N ALA A 319 11.82 -9.64 -4.01
CA ALA A 319 12.65 -10.80 -4.33
C ALA A 319 12.25 -11.94 -3.39
N TYR A 320 11.67 -12.97 -4.00
CA TYR A 320 11.33 -14.23 -3.33
C TYR A 320 12.46 -15.23 -3.55
N PRO A 321 12.62 -16.20 -2.62
CA PRO A 321 13.72 -17.15 -2.70
C PRO A 321 13.63 -18.02 -3.95
N GLU A 322 14.79 -18.40 -4.46
CA GLU A 322 14.99 -19.35 -5.53
C GLU A 322 14.93 -20.78 -5.01
N ALA A 323 14.48 -21.72 -5.84
CA ALA A 323 14.49 -23.14 -5.51
C ALA A 323 15.93 -23.71 -5.54
N ASP A 324 16.28 -24.50 -4.53
CA ASP A 324 17.59 -25.16 -4.37
C ASP A 324 17.81 -26.27 -5.42
N ASP A 325 16.73 -26.84 -5.97
CA ASP A 325 16.78 -27.99 -6.86
C ASP A 325 16.44 -27.62 -8.32
N PRO A 326 17.44 -27.48 -9.20
CA PRO A 326 17.25 -27.19 -10.62
C PRO A 326 16.67 -28.37 -11.42
N GLU A 327 16.70 -29.61 -10.91
CA GLU A 327 16.17 -30.78 -11.61
C GLU A 327 14.64 -30.81 -11.63
N VAL A 328 13.97 -30.09 -10.72
CA VAL A 328 12.50 -30.05 -10.67
C VAL A 328 11.91 -29.36 -11.92
N TYR A 329 12.66 -28.48 -12.60
CA TYR A 329 12.17 -27.75 -13.79
C TYR A 329 13.25 -27.41 -14.83
N ASN A 330 13.81 -28.43 -15.48
CA ASN A 330 14.67 -28.32 -16.68
C ASN A 330 15.97 -27.51 -16.49
N GLY A 331 16.56 -27.51 -15.29
CA GLY A 331 17.87 -26.88 -15.05
C GLY A 331 17.83 -25.35 -14.95
N MET A 332 16.65 -24.71 -14.94
CA MET A 332 16.54 -23.26 -14.79
C MET A 332 16.21 -22.85 -13.35
N PRO A 333 16.83 -21.77 -12.83
CA PRO A 333 16.51 -21.24 -11.52
C PRO A 333 15.03 -20.79 -11.47
N GLN A 334 14.29 -21.28 -10.48
CA GLN A 334 12.88 -20.95 -10.31
C GLN A 334 12.63 -20.16 -9.04
N ARG A 335 11.99 -19.00 -9.21
CA ARG A 335 11.52 -18.16 -8.11
C ARG A 335 10.30 -18.79 -7.44
N LEU A 336 10.38 -19.05 -6.14
CA LEU A 336 9.24 -19.46 -5.31
C LEU A 336 8.26 -18.28 -5.15
N ILE A 337 6.99 -18.56 -4.92
CA ILE A 337 5.96 -17.54 -4.65
C ILE A 337 5.30 -17.79 -3.29
N PRO A 338 4.76 -16.75 -2.62
CA PRO A 338 4.00 -16.94 -1.39
C PRO A 338 2.87 -17.94 -1.59
N ILE A 339 2.74 -18.89 -0.67
CA ILE A 339 1.67 -19.90 -0.72
C ILE A 339 0.33 -19.17 -0.50
N PRO A 340 -0.59 -19.21 -1.48
CA PRO A 340 -1.89 -18.55 -1.35
C PRO A 340 -2.59 -18.89 -0.05
N HIS A 341 -3.31 -17.91 0.51
CA HIS A 341 -4.08 -18.13 1.74
C HIS A 341 -5.15 -19.21 1.56
N SER A 342 -5.54 -19.54 0.33
CA SER A 342 -6.49 -20.63 0.06
C SER A 342 -5.94 -22.03 0.25
N ILE A 343 -4.62 -22.19 0.17
CA ILE A 343 -3.99 -23.51 0.24
C ILE A 343 -3.78 -23.92 1.70
N ARG A 344 -4.19 -25.14 2.01
CA ARG A 344 -4.19 -25.75 3.34
C ARG A 344 -3.76 -27.21 3.25
N LYS A 345 -3.36 -27.77 4.39
CA LYS A 345 -3.12 -29.20 4.54
C LYS A 345 -4.07 -29.81 5.55
N PHE A 346 -4.59 -31.00 5.26
CA PHE A 346 -5.36 -31.78 6.22
C PHE A 346 -4.47 -32.24 7.37
N LYS A 347 -5.00 -32.26 8.59
CA LYS A 347 -4.23 -32.70 9.76
C LYS A 347 -3.98 -34.22 9.78
N LYS A 348 -4.82 -35.02 9.12
CA LYS A 348 -4.80 -36.49 9.20
C LYS A 348 -3.91 -37.15 8.15
N ASP A 349 -3.91 -36.65 6.92
CA ASP A 349 -3.33 -37.36 5.78
C ASP A 349 -2.39 -36.49 4.89
N GLU A 350 -1.94 -35.34 5.39
CA GLU A 350 -1.01 -34.38 4.73
C GLU A 350 -1.40 -33.95 3.30
N LYS A 351 -2.61 -34.33 2.83
CA LYS A 351 -3.15 -33.90 1.55
C LYS A 351 -3.37 -32.40 1.54
N LEU A 352 -3.09 -31.80 0.39
CA LEU A 352 -3.32 -30.39 0.15
C LEU A 352 -4.74 -30.14 -0.32
N MET A 353 -5.30 -29.01 0.09
CA MET A 353 -6.61 -28.54 -0.29
C MET A 353 -6.53 -27.07 -0.66
N ASP A 354 -7.20 -26.69 -1.74
CA ASP A 354 -7.38 -25.30 -2.14
C ASP A 354 -8.84 -24.92 -1.92
N PHE A 355 -9.13 -24.12 -0.90
CA PHE A 355 -10.52 -23.80 -0.57
C PHE A 355 -11.21 -22.85 -1.55
N VAL A 356 -10.47 -22.32 -2.54
CA VAL A 356 -11.07 -21.63 -3.70
C VAL A 356 -11.77 -22.64 -4.62
N LYS A 357 -11.30 -23.89 -4.68
CA LYS A 357 -11.87 -24.93 -5.54
C LYS A 357 -12.91 -25.79 -4.83
N GLN A 358 -12.69 -26.06 -3.55
CA GLN A 358 -13.55 -26.95 -2.77
C GLN A 358 -13.61 -26.47 -1.33
N LEU A 359 -14.81 -26.32 -0.76
CA LEU A 359 -14.93 -25.96 0.66
C LEU A 359 -14.53 -27.13 1.57
N PRO A 360 -13.83 -26.86 2.69
CA PRO A 360 -13.47 -27.90 3.64
C PRO A 360 -14.73 -28.49 4.27
N GLY A 361 -14.81 -29.82 4.33
CA GLY A 361 -15.81 -30.51 5.14
C GLY A 361 -15.51 -30.40 6.64
N GLU A 362 -15.95 -31.39 7.41
CA GLU A 362 -15.70 -31.44 8.87
C GLU A 362 -14.23 -31.72 9.22
N ASP A 363 -13.44 -32.22 8.27
CA ASP A 363 -12.05 -32.57 8.53
C ASP A 363 -11.19 -31.32 8.83
N PRO A 364 -10.41 -31.37 9.92
CA PRO A 364 -9.61 -30.23 10.34
C PRO A 364 -8.43 -29.98 9.38
N ILE A 365 -8.33 -28.75 8.93
CA ILE A 365 -7.28 -28.23 8.05
C ILE A 365 -6.39 -27.23 8.79
N LYS A 366 -5.12 -27.12 8.41
CA LYS A 366 -4.16 -26.13 8.92
C LYS A 366 -3.35 -25.47 7.80
N ARG A 367 -2.71 -24.35 8.13
CA ARG A 367 -1.71 -23.70 7.27
C ARG A 367 -0.52 -24.65 7.04
N LEU A 368 0.13 -24.49 5.88
CA LEU A 368 1.42 -25.12 5.64
C LEU A 368 2.46 -24.41 6.51
N ASP A 369 3.42 -25.18 7.02
CA ASP A 369 4.49 -24.65 7.87
C ASP A 369 5.52 -23.81 7.07
N ARG A 370 5.40 -23.83 5.73
CA ARG A 370 6.27 -23.11 4.79
C ARG A 370 5.53 -21.90 4.19
N ARG A 371 6.28 -20.83 3.90
CA ARG A 371 5.74 -19.58 3.36
C ARG A 371 5.76 -19.51 1.83
N TYR A 372 6.70 -20.17 1.17
CA TYR A 372 6.87 -20.09 -0.28
C TYR A 372 6.83 -21.48 -0.94
N ALA A 373 6.34 -21.51 -2.18
CA ALA A 373 6.31 -22.70 -3.00
C ALA A 373 6.40 -22.37 -4.49
N ILE A 374 6.80 -23.35 -5.29
CA ILE A 374 6.44 -23.41 -6.71
C ILE A 374 5.14 -24.17 -6.85
N ILE A 375 4.21 -23.62 -7.63
CA ILE A 375 2.91 -24.23 -7.93
C ILE A 375 2.85 -24.45 -9.43
N SER A 376 2.87 -25.71 -9.86
CA SER A 376 2.82 -26.06 -11.29
C SER A 376 2.13 -27.40 -11.49
N LYS A 377 1.20 -27.47 -12.46
CA LYS A 377 0.52 -28.71 -12.90
C LYS A 377 -0.03 -29.57 -11.74
N GLY A 378 -0.64 -28.94 -10.73
CA GLY A 378 -1.22 -29.64 -9.57
C GLY A 378 -0.21 -30.13 -8.53
N ARG A 379 1.08 -29.82 -8.68
CA ARG A 379 2.13 -30.05 -7.68
C ARG A 379 2.48 -28.75 -6.97
N LEU A 380 2.75 -28.88 -5.68
CA LEU A 380 3.24 -27.80 -4.82
C LEU A 380 4.54 -28.27 -4.17
N ALA A 381 5.64 -27.60 -4.51
CA ALA A 381 6.95 -27.87 -3.94
C ALA A 381 7.35 -26.70 -3.05
N THR A 382 7.56 -26.94 -1.76
CA THR A 382 7.94 -25.91 -0.79
C THR A 382 9.42 -25.95 -0.48
N GLN A 383 9.99 -24.80 -0.15
CA GLN A 383 11.34 -24.70 0.39
C GLN A 383 11.37 -23.78 1.61
N ALA A 384 12.26 -24.09 2.54
CA ALA A 384 12.56 -23.25 3.68
C ALA A 384 13.61 -22.21 3.31
N VAL A 385 13.42 -20.97 3.75
CA VAL A 385 14.50 -20.00 3.78
C VAL A 385 15.32 -20.27 5.03
N LYS A 386 16.61 -20.56 4.84
CA LYS A 386 17.53 -20.87 5.92
C LYS A 386 17.90 -19.57 6.64
N THR A 387 17.91 -19.63 7.97
CA THR A 387 18.19 -18.47 8.80
C THR A 387 19.11 -18.86 9.94
N GLU A 388 20.02 -17.95 10.26
CA GLU A 388 20.94 -18.05 11.38
C GLU A 388 20.55 -17.05 12.47
N LEU A 389 20.82 -17.41 13.72
CA LEU A 389 20.60 -16.56 14.88
C LEU A 389 21.95 -16.08 15.40
N ASN A 390 22.12 -14.76 15.44
CA ASN A 390 23.34 -14.11 15.88
C ASN A 390 23.13 -13.42 17.23
N TYR A 391 24.11 -13.56 18.11
CA TYR A 391 24.09 -13.00 19.46
C TYR A 391 25.10 -11.85 19.57
N HIS A 392 24.62 -10.69 20.00
CA HIS A 392 25.42 -9.49 20.23
C HIS A 392 25.34 -9.06 21.68
N HIS A 393 26.51 -8.86 22.27
CA HIS A 393 26.64 -8.45 23.66
C HIS A 393 27.26 -7.06 23.73
N ALA A 394 26.46 -6.06 24.07
CA ALA A 394 26.99 -4.79 24.55
C ALA A 394 27.34 -4.95 26.04
N ARG A 395 28.63 -4.85 26.39
CA ARG A 395 29.07 -4.97 27.79
C ARG A 395 28.67 -3.73 28.59
N ALA A 396 28.48 -3.91 29.90
CA ALA A 396 28.40 -2.78 30.82
C ALA A 396 29.64 -1.90 30.68
N LYS A 397 29.46 -0.58 30.80
CA LYS A 397 30.56 0.40 30.72
C LYS A 397 31.56 0.19 31.86
N ASP A 398 31.04 -0.21 33.02
CA ASP A 398 31.82 -0.74 34.13
C ASP A 398 32.27 -2.18 33.83
N ARG A 399 33.54 -2.30 33.43
CA ARG A 399 34.17 -3.57 33.02
C ARG A 399 34.36 -4.55 34.19
N SER A 400 34.25 -4.10 35.44
CA SER A 400 34.37 -4.96 36.62
C SER A 400 33.20 -5.96 36.75
N LYS A 401 32.04 -5.62 36.15
CA LYS A 401 30.83 -6.43 36.23
C LYS A 401 30.82 -7.65 35.31
N GLY A 402 31.68 -7.69 34.29
CA GLY A 402 31.91 -8.86 33.43
C GLY A 402 30.74 -9.37 32.57
N ARG A 403 29.53 -8.79 32.69
CA ARG A 403 28.31 -9.20 32.00
C ARG A 403 27.40 -8.01 31.67
N ALA A 404 26.45 -8.21 30.75
CA ALA A 404 25.35 -7.29 30.52
C ALA A 404 24.33 -7.37 31.68
N LEU A 405 23.83 -6.24 32.15
CA LEU A 405 22.87 -6.08 33.24
C LEU A 405 21.45 -5.80 32.73
N GLY A 406 21.29 -5.60 31.41
CA GLY A 406 20.01 -5.34 30.77
C GLY A 406 19.85 -3.88 30.33
N ALA A 407 19.03 -3.66 29.30
CA ALA A 407 18.80 -2.33 28.71
C ALA A 407 18.15 -1.32 29.68
N GLU A 408 17.52 -1.81 30.75
CA GLU A 408 16.89 -0.98 31.79
C GLU A 408 17.89 -0.39 32.79
N VAL A 409 19.13 -0.91 32.82
CA VAL A 409 20.19 -0.42 33.71
C VAL A 409 21.07 0.56 32.94
N PRO A 410 21.13 1.85 33.34
CA PRO A 410 22.04 2.82 32.73
C PRO A 410 23.48 2.29 32.75
N ASP A 411 24.16 2.33 31.59
CA ASP A 411 25.50 1.78 31.41
C ASP A 411 25.66 0.28 31.75
N GLY A 412 24.55 -0.45 31.85
CA GLY A 412 24.50 -1.86 32.24
C GLY A 412 24.86 -2.84 31.14
N GLY A 413 24.89 -2.42 29.88
CA GLY A 413 25.08 -3.31 28.74
C GLY A 413 23.83 -4.13 28.42
N ALA A 414 23.71 -4.57 27.18
CA ALA A 414 22.51 -5.22 26.66
C ALA A 414 22.87 -6.46 25.83
N PHE A 415 21.95 -7.42 25.82
CA PHE A 415 22.03 -8.63 25.03
C PHE A 415 21.01 -8.49 23.90
N PHE A 416 21.50 -8.47 22.67
CA PHE A 416 20.67 -8.36 21.48
C PHE A 416 20.83 -9.61 20.64
N THR A 417 19.70 -10.16 20.22
CA THR A 417 19.67 -11.28 19.30
C THR A 417 19.11 -10.77 17.99
N TYR A 418 19.70 -11.17 16.86
CA TYR A 418 19.06 -10.95 15.58
C TYR A 418 19.13 -12.20 14.73
N GLU A 419 18.05 -12.44 14.01
CA GLU A 419 17.98 -13.45 12.98
C GLU A 419 18.41 -12.85 11.64
N ALA A 420 19.14 -13.61 10.84
CA ALA A 420 19.56 -13.23 9.49
C ALA A 420 19.27 -14.36 8.50
N ILE A 421 18.97 -14.01 7.25
CA ILE A 421 18.97 -14.97 6.14
C ILE A 421 20.41 -15.40 5.90
N GLU A 422 20.70 -16.70 5.90
CA GLU A 422 22.05 -17.22 5.70
C GLU A 422 22.63 -16.79 4.35
N ALA A 423 23.94 -16.60 4.30
CA ALA A 423 24.68 -16.35 3.06
C ALA A 423 24.59 -17.54 2.08
N GLY A 424 24.79 -17.27 0.80
CA GLY A 424 24.76 -18.23 -0.30
C GLY A 424 23.36 -18.49 -0.87
N GLN A 425 22.31 -18.02 -0.21
CA GLN A 425 20.93 -18.11 -0.73
C GLN A 425 20.67 -17.05 -1.81
N SER A 426 19.73 -17.38 -2.71
CA SER A 426 19.33 -16.52 -3.84
C SER A 426 17.83 -16.29 -3.96
#